data_AF-A0A3D5SKH0-F1
#
_entry.id   AF-A0A3D5SKH0-F1
#
_cell.length_a   1.000
_cell.length_b   1.000
_cell.length_c   1.000
_cell.angle_alpha   90.00
_cell.angle_beta   90.00
_cell.angle_gamma   90.00
#
_symmetry.space_group_name_H-M   'P 1'
#
loop_
_entity.id
_entity.type
_entity.pdbx_description
1 polymer ?
#
loop_
_entity_poly.entity_id
_entity_poly.type
_entity_poly.pdbx_seq_one_letter_code
_entity_poly.pdbx_strand_id
1 'polypeptide(L)'
;MRLAKTITMLLASLLLAVIATGHTYHPVPIVPNPVLYLTGTEAYSTGGKNWIRYKYDVLNKADYPPELFAAAPALPPCGNNTKASRTWVDFYDQRGKRLYGFCALAKPADLGTIWFALEEGVVPPSYIYIEMTDRQTNTKYKSNLADTVL
;
A
#
# COMPACT_ATOMS: atom_id res chain seq x y z
N MET A 1 35.88 42.81 -57.18
CA MET A 1 36.55 42.91 -55.86
C MET A 1 35.71 43.86 -55.01
N ARG A 2 35.09 43.51 -53.89
CA ARG A 2 35.16 42.39 -52.94
C ARG A 2 33.73 42.22 -52.39
N LEU A 3 33.08 41.08 -52.64
CA LEU A 3 31.80 40.77 -51.99
C LEU A 3 31.64 39.24 -51.84
N ALA A 4 32.64 38.61 -51.23
CA ALA A 4 32.60 37.18 -50.95
C ALA A 4 33.61 36.89 -49.85
N LYS A 5 33.24 37.10 -48.58
CA LYS A 5 33.95 36.58 -47.39
C LYS A 5 33.25 36.98 -46.08
N THR A 6 31.96 36.61 -45.93
CA THR A 6 31.32 36.65 -44.60
C THR A 6 30.12 35.71 -44.47
N ILE A 7 30.06 34.65 -45.28
CA ILE A 7 29.02 33.61 -45.18
C ILE A 7 29.74 32.26 -45.05
N THR A 8 30.49 32.10 -43.96
CA THR A 8 31.12 30.81 -43.63
C THR A 8 31.33 30.70 -42.12
N MET A 9 30.32 30.97 -41.30
CA MET A 9 30.31 30.58 -39.88
C MET A 9 28.94 30.90 -39.27
N LEU A 10 27.90 30.15 -39.61
CA LEU A 10 26.65 30.03 -38.83
C LEU A 10 25.82 28.83 -39.33
N LEU A 11 26.51 27.76 -39.71
CA LEU A 11 25.94 26.49 -40.17
C LEU A 11 26.60 25.36 -39.34
N ALA A 12 26.54 25.47 -38.01
CA ALA A 12 27.14 24.47 -37.13
C ALA A 12 26.51 24.39 -35.72
N SER A 13 25.27 24.85 -35.53
CA SER A 13 24.66 24.86 -34.19
C SER A 13 23.17 24.52 -34.15
N LEU A 14 22.61 23.95 -35.22
CA LEU A 14 21.20 23.51 -35.25
C LEU A 14 20.99 21.99 -35.30
N LEU A 15 22.02 21.19 -35.04
CA LEU A 15 21.90 19.74 -34.89
C LEU A 15 22.76 19.31 -33.70
N LEU A 16 22.19 19.25 -32.49
CA LEU A 16 22.56 18.36 -31.38
C LEU A 16 21.86 18.83 -30.09
N ALA A 17 20.55 18.63 -29.97
CA ALA A 17 19.87 18.65 -28.66
C ALA A 17 18.53 17.91 -28.70
N VAL A 18 18.44 16.78 -29.40
CA VAL A 18 17.39 15.79 -29.12
C VAL A 18 18.07 14.69 -28.32
N ILE A 19 18.44 15.01 -27.08
CA ILE A 19 18.77 13.96 -26.11
C ILE A 19 17.45 13.22 -25.91
N ALA A 20 17.39 12.02 -26.48
CA ALA A 20 16.35 11.06 -26.26
C ALA A 20 16.11 10.97 -24.76
N THR A 21 14.99 11.53 -24.29
CA THR A 21 14.42 11.14 -23.01
C THR A 21 13.92 9.71 -23.20
N GLY A 22 14.85 8.76 -23.07
CA GLY A 22 14.51 7.37 -22.86
C GLY A 22 13.70 7.30 -21.58
N HIS A 23 12.40 7.55 -21.69
CA HIS A 23 11.44 7.10 -20.70
C HIS A 23 11.54 5.59 -20.78
N THR A 24 12.30 5.02 -19.86
CA THR A 24 12.26 3.59 -19.63
C THR A 24 10.79 3.30 -19.30
N TYR A 25 10.09 2.68 -20.25
CA TYR A 25 8.76 2.15 -19.99
C TYR A 25 8.96 1.04 -18.98
N HIS A 26 8.85 1.38 -17.69
CA HIS A 26 8.77 0.39 -16.64
C HIS A 26 7.33 -0.10 -16.71
N PRO A 27 7.07 -1.35 -17.16
CA PRO A 27 5.75 -1.91 -17.03
C PRO A 27 5.35 -1.78 -15.56
N VAL A 28 4.19 -1.16 -15.30
CA VAL A 28 3.67 -1.07 -13.94
C VAL A 28 3.61 -2.50 -13.41
N PRO A 29 4.33 -2.84 -12.33
CA PRO A 29 4.29 -4.17 -11.78
C PRO A 29 2.84 -4.54 -11.47
N ILE A 30 2.37 -5.67 -12.00
CA ILE A 30 1.04 -6.18 -11.65
C ILE A 30 1.15 -6.66 -10.20
N VAL A 31 0.59 -5.89 -9.27
CA VAL A 31 0.55 -6.25 -7.86
C VAL A 31 -0.65 -7.19 -7.64
N PRO A 32 -0.44 -8.39 -7.08
CA PRO A 32 -1.52 -9.35 -6.87
C PRO A 32 -2.47 -8.91 -5.76
N ASN A 33 -3.66 -9.51 -5.75
CA ASN A 33 -4.55 -9.40 -4.60
C ASN A 33 -3.96 -10.15 -3.38
N PRO A 34 -4.16 -9.63 -2.16
CA PRO A 34 -3.59 -10.24 -0.96
C PRO A 34 -4.21 -11.60 -0.66
N VAL A 35 -3.39 -12.55 -0.26
CA VAL A 35 -3.83 -13.87 0.20
C VAL A 35 -3.77 -13.89 1.72
N LEU A 36 -4.90 -13.60 2.34
CA LEU A 36 -5.05 -13.43 3.78
C LEU A 36 -5.34 -14.77 4.47
N TYR A 37 -4.70 -15.03 5.59
CA TYR A 37 -4.99 -16.20 6.43
C TYR A 37 -4.78 -15.90 7.92
N LEU A 38 -5.57 -16.58 8.75
CA LEU A 38 -5.51 -16.47 10.21
C LEU A 38 -4.24 -17.14 10.73
N THR A 39 -3.50 -16.44 11.60
CA THR A 39 -2.30 -16.99 12.27
C THR A 39 -2.54 -17.34 13.73
N GLY A 40 -3.60 -16.81 14.34
CA GLY A 40 -4.04 -17.20 15.67
C GLY A 40 -4.85 -16.13 16.38
N THR A 41 -5.21 -16.43 17.63
CA THR A 41 -5.91 -15.50 18.51
C THR A 41 -5.10 -15.24 19.77
N GLU A 42 -5.34 -14.08 20.39
CA GLU A 42 -4.68 -13.67 21.64
C GLU A 42 -5.67 -12.90 22.51
N ALA A 43 -5.90 -13.39 23.74
CA ALA A 43 -6.65 -12.64 24.75
C ALA A 43 -5.76 -11.55 25.36
N TYR A 44 -6.31 -10.36 25.55
CA TYR A 44 -5.61 -9.27 26.23
C TYR A 44 -6.59 -8.33 26.94
N SER A 45 -6.10 -7.61 27.95
CA SER A 45 -6.90 -6.63 28.70
C SER A 45 -6.34 -5.22 28.51
N THR A 46 -7.22 -4.25 28.26
CA THR A 46 -6.87 -2.83 28.20
C THR A 46 -8.09 -1.97 28.47
N GLY A 47 -7.89 -0.81 29.09
CA GLY A 47 -8.99 0.13 29.40
C GLY A 47 -10.10 -0.49 30.27
N GLY A 48 -9.76 -1.43 31.16
CA GLY A 48 -10.73 -2.10 32.02
C GLY A 48 -11.63 -3.13 31.32
N LYS A 49 -11.32 -3.51 30.07
CA LYS A 49 -12.04 -4.50 29.28
C LYS A 49 -11.13 -5.63 28.83
N ASN A 50 -11.74 -6.79 28.57
CA ASN A 50 -11.08 -7.94 27.95
C ASN A 50 -11.42 -7.99 26.46
N TRP A 51 -10.44 -8.42 25.67
CA TRP A 51 -10.49 -8.43 24.22
C TRP A 51 -9.88 -9.71 23.68
N ILE A 52 -10.39 -10.16 22.53
CA ILE A 52 -9.78 -11.22 21.72
C ILE A 52 -9.25 -10.58 20.45
N ARG A 53 -7.92 -10.65 20.26
CA ARG A 53 -7.24 -10.25 19.02
C ARG A 53 -7.22 -11.42 18.06
N TYR A 54 -7.57 -11.18 16.80
CA TYR A 54 -7.47 -12.12 15.69
C TYR A 54 -6.33 -11.67 14.78
N LYS A 55 -5.24 -12.45 14.74
CA LYS A 55 -4.00 -12.12 14.03
C LYS A 55 -3.99 -12.76 12.66
N TYR A 56 -3.52 -12.02 11.66
CA TYR A 56 -3.48 -12.46 10.28
C TYR A 56 -2.11 -12.21 9.66
N ASP A 57 -1.86 -12.94 8.60
CA ASP A 57 -0.74 -12.71 7.70
C ASP A 57 -1.24 -12.70 6.24
N VAL A 58 -0.48 -12.04 5.38
CA VAL A 58 -0.67 -12.01 3.93
C VAL A 58 0.43 -12.87 3.32
N LEU A 59 0.06 -14.04 2.80
CA LEU A 59 0.99 -15.05 2.30
C LEU A 59 1.92 -14.50 1.21
N ASN A 60 1.35 -13.73 0.29
CA ASN A 60 2.06 -13.12 -0.83
C ASN A 60 2.57 -11.70 -0.52
N LYS A 61 2.80 -11.34 0.76
CA LYS A 61 3.30 -10.01 1.15
C LYS A 61 4.63 -9.63 0.49
N ALA A 62 5.47 -10.59 0.13
CA ALA A 62 6.74 -10.34 -0.54
C ALA A 62 6.59 -9.80 -1.97
N ASP A 63 5.42 -9.98 -2.59
CA ASP A 63 5.14 -9.50 -3.95
C ASP A 63 4.78 -8.00 -3.98
N TYR A 64 4.60 -7.37 -2.82
CA TYR A 64 4.26 -5.95 -2.73
C TYR A 64 5.52 -5.09 -2.74
N PRO A 65 5.62 -4.10 -3.65
CA PRO A 65 6.75 -3.19 -3.69
C PRO A 65 6.84 -2.34 -2.40
N PRO A 66 8.05 -2.13 -1.82
CA PRO A 66 8.24 -1.29 -0.62
C PRO A 66 7.68 0.13 -0.76
N GLU A 67 7.63 0.66 -1.97
CA GLU A 67 7.11 2.00 -2.30
C GLU A 67 5.62 2.16 -1.94
N LEU A 68 4.85 1.06 -1.91
CA LEU A 68 3.47 1.08 -1.41
C LEU A 68 3.40 1.39 0.09
N PHE A 69 4.46 1.16 0.84
CA PHE A 69 4.51 1.35 2.29
C PHE A 69 5.33 2.56 2.73
N ALA A 70 5.94 3.28 1.78
CA ALA A 70 6.69 4.49 2.06
C ALA A 70 5.81 5.54 2.75
N ALA A 71 6.41 6.35 3.63
CA ALA A 71 5.73 7.47 4.24
C ALA A 71 5.26 8.47 3.16
N ALA A 72 4.00 8.90 3.25
CA ALA A 72 3.37 9.78 2.26
C ALA A 72 2.90 11.10 2.90
N PRO A 73 3.82 12.00 3.30
CA PRO A 73 3.48 13.24 4.00
C PRO A 73 2.67 14.24 3.15
N ALA A 74 2.63 14.06 1.82
CA ALA A 74 1.80 14.84 0.91
C ALA A 74 0.33 14.38 0.87
N LEU A 75 0.00 13.22 1.45
CA LEU A 75 -1.36 12.70 1.56
C LEU A 75 -1.95 13.08 2.94
N PRO A 76 -3.28 13.12 3.10
CA PRO A 76 -3.90 13.42 4.39
C PRO A 76 -3.34 12.54 5.53
N PRO A 77 -3.20 13.07 6.75
CA PRO A 77 -2.67 12.30 7.86
C PRO A 77 -3.62 11.18 8.28
N CYS A 78 -3.09 10.16 8.96
CA CYS A 78 -3.89 9.18 9.68
C CYS A 78 -3.98 9.58 11.15
N GLY A 79 -5.08 10.24 11.55
CA GLY A 79 -5.15 10.88 12.86
C GLY A 79 -4.01 11.89 13.03
N ASN A 80 -3.19 11.72 14.07
CA ASN A 80 -2.02 12.57 14.32
C ASN A 80 -0.76 12.14 13.55
N ASN A 81 -0.80 11.03 12.81
CA ASN A 81 0.35 10.57 12.03
C ASN A 81 0.42 11.29 10.68
N THR A 82 1.26 12.32 10.60
CA THR A 82 1.56 13.10 9.37
C THR A 82 2.50 12.39 8.40
N LYS A 83 3.07 11.24 8.80
CA LYS A 83 3.93 10.40 7.97
C LYS A 83 3.32 9.00 7.81
N ALA A 84 1.99 8.95 7.71
CA ALA A 84 1.27 7.72 7.47
C ALA A 84 1.75 7.05 6.17
N SER A 85 1.62 5.74 6.12
CA SER A 85 1.95 4.93 4.96
C SER A 85 1.13 5.38 3.74
N ARG A 86 1.72 5.29 2.55
CA ARG A 86 1.01 5.45 1.28
C ARG A 86 -0.15 4.46 1.17
N THR A 87 0.00 3.25 1.71
CA THR A 87 -1.05 2.23 1.72
C THR A 87 -1.74 2.17 3.07
N TRP A 88 -3.07 2.17 3.06
CA TRP A 88 -3.87 1.79 4.23
C TRP A 88 -4.42 0.38 4.05
N VAL A 89 -4.57 -0.33 5.16
CA VAL A 89 -5.12 -1.69 5.20
C VAL A 89 -6.33 -1.70 6.12
N ASP A 90 -7.50 -1.96 5.57
CA ASP A 90 -8.76 -1.97 6.32
C ASP A 90 -9.32 -3.39 6.39
N PHE A 91 -9.71 -3.82 7.59
CA PHE A 91 -10.43 -5.07 7.81
C PHE A 91 -11.93 -4.86 7.67
N TYR A 92 -12.58 -5.80 7.00
CA TYR A 92 -14.04 -5.84 6.84
C TYR A 92 -14.58 -7.22 7.19
N ASP A 93 -15.79 -7.26 7.73
CA ASP A 93 -16.56 -8.50 7.74
C ASP A 93 -17.02 -8.88 6.32
N GLN A 94 -17.52 -10.11 6.15
CA GLN A 94 -18.03 -10.61 4.87
C GLN A 94 -19.20 -9.80 4.28
N ARG A 95 -19.84 -8.95 5.09
CA ARG A 95 -20.94 -8.06 4.69
C ARG A 95 -20.47 -6.65 4.33
N GLY A 96 -19.17 -6.38 4.40
CA GLY A 96 -18.57 -5.09 4.09
C GLY A 96 -18.60 -4.08 5.24
N LYS A 97 -18.91 -4.49 6.48
CA LYS A 97 -18.75 -3.62 7.65
C LYS A 97 -17.28 -3.52 8.02
N ARG A 98 -16.74 -2.30 8.05
CA ARG A 98 -15.36 -2.06 8.50
C ARG A 98 -15.21 -2.39 9.99
N LEU A 99 -14.18 -3.17 10.32
CA LEU A 99 -13.85 -3.64 11.67
C LEU A 99 -12.69 -2.86 12.27
N TYR A 100 -11.62 -2.67 11.52
CA TYR A 100 -10.39 -2.02 11.98
C TYR A 100 -9.56 -1.54 10.78
N GLY A 101 -8.49 -0.77 11.02
CA GLY A 101 -7.55 -0.45 9.94
C GLY A 101 -6.18 0.00 10.43
N PHE A 102 -5.18 -0.24 9.58
CA PHE A 102 -3.79 0.12 9.76
C PHE A 102 -3.39 1.17 8.73
N CYS A 103 -2.67 2.18 9.21
CA CYS A 103 -2.13 3.26 8.37
C CYS A 103 -0.64 3.52 8.64
N ALA A 104 -0.02 2.70 9.49
CA ALA A 104 1.36 2.83 9.95
C ALA A 104 2.17 1.55 9.65
N LEU A 105 1.98 0.99 8.45
CA LEU A 105 2.79 -0.12 7.93
C LEU A 105 3.94 0.47 7.10
N ALA A 106 5.18 0.17 7.45
CA ALA A 106 6.37 0.79 6.87
C ALA A 106 7.03 -0.06 5.78
N LYS A 107 6.75 -1.36 5.75
CA LYS A 107 7.30 -2.31 4.78
C LYS A 107 6.34 -3.46 4.52
N PRO A 108 6.51 -4.19 3.40
CA PRO A 108 5.64 -5.32 3.07
C PRO A 108 5.57 -6.40 4.16
N ALA A 109 6.69 -6.65 4.85
CA ALA A 109 6.74 -7.61 5.95
C ALA A 109 5.78 -7.29 7.12
N ASP A 110 5.39 -6.03 7.29
CA ASP A 110 4.47 -5.62 8.37
C ASP A 110 3.04 -6.15 8.14
N LEU A 111 2.69 -6.54 6.90
CA LEU A 111 1.45 -7.27 6.59
C LEU A 111 1.35 -8.62 7.31
N GLY A 112 2.45 -9.14 7.86
CA GLY A 112 2.43 -10.33 8.72
C GLY A 112 2.13 -10.07 10.19
N THR A 113 1.80 -8.83 10.56
CA THR A 113 1.55 -8.43 11.95
C THR A 113 0.23 -7.70 12.14
N ILE A 114 -0.68 -7.83 11.16
CA ILE A 114 -1.99 -7.17 11.15
C ILE A 114 -3.04 -7.97 11.94
N TRP A 115 -4.04 -7.28 12.47
CA TRP A 115 -5.05 -7.88 13.33
C TRP A 115 -6.29 -6.98 13.48
N PHE A 116 -7.39 -7.57 13.92
CA PHE A 116 -8.50 -6.83 14.53
C PHE A 116 -8.83 -7.43 15.90
N ALA A 117 -9.59 -6.72 16.73
CA ALA A 117 -10.01 -7.21 18.03
C ALA A 117 -11.51 -7.03 18.24
N LEU A 118 -12.09 -7.96 18.98
CA LEU A 118 -13.46 -7.90 19.48
C LEU A 118 -13.43 -7.98 21.00
N GLU A 119 -14.40 -7.34 21.66
CA GLU A 119 -14.58 -7.49 23.11
C GLU A 119 -14.89 -8.96 23.44
N GLU A 120 -14.38 -9.46 24.57
CA GLU A 120 -14.61 -10.83 24.99
C GLU A 120 -16.12 -11.13 25.08
N GLY A 121 -16.54 -12.28 24.54
CA GLY A 121 -17.96 -12.69 24.45
C GLY A 121 -18.69 -12.23 23.19
N VAL A 122 -18.10 -11.36 22.36
CA VAL A 122 -18.65 -11.03 21.04
C VAL A 122 -18.37 -12.17 20.05
N VAL A 123 -19.43 -12.64 19.38
CA VAL A 123 -19.31 -13.65 18.33
C VAL A 123 -18.61 -13.07 17.10
N PRO A 124 -17.48 -13.64 16.63
CA PRO A 124 -16.80 -13.15 15.44
C PRO A 124 -17.61 -13.41 14.15
N PRO A 125 -17.46 -12.57 13.11
CA PRO A 125 -17.98 -12.88 11.78
C PRO A 125 -17.33 -14.15 11.25
N SER A 126 -18.05 -15.03 10.54
CA SER A 126 -17.46 -16.29 10.02
C SER A 126 -16.24 -16.08 9.13
N TYR A 127 -16.26 -14.98 8.36
CA TYR A 127 -15.17 -14.62 7.46
C TYR A 127 -14.91 -13.13 7.49
N ILE A 128 -13.66 -12.76 7.25
CA ILE A 128 -13.24 -11.37 7.04
C ILE A 128 -12.44 -11.25 5.75
N TYR A 129 -12.23 -10.02 5.29
CA TYR A 129 -11.26 -9.71 4.24
C TYR A 129 -10.53 -8.40 4.57
N ILE A 130 -9.41 -8.17 3.92
CA ILE A 130 -8.74 -6.86 3.92
C ILE A 130 -8.90 -6.16 2.58
N GLU A 131 -8.96 -4.83 2.62
CA GLU A 131 -8.74 -3.97 1.46
C GLU A 131 -7.47 -3.16 1.70
N MET A 132 -6.48 -3.33 0.83
CA MET A 132 -5.31 -2.47 0.77
C MET A 132 -5.61 -1.34 -0.21
N THR A 133 -5.59 -0.09 0.26
CA THR A 133 -5.79 1.09 -0.60
C THR A 133 -4.46 1.81 -0.80
N ASP A 134 -3.95 1.82 -2.02
CA ASP A 134 -2.90 2.75 -2.43
C ASP A 134 -3.52 4.14 -2.55
N ARG A 135 -3.22 5.01 -1.59
CA ARG A 135 -3.85 6.33 -1.48
C ARG A 135 -3.35 7.34 -2.50
N GLN A 136 -2.22 7.07 -3.15
CA GLN A 136 -1.67 7.94 -4.17
C GLN A 136 -2.38 7.74 -5.52
N THR A 137 -2.70 6.48 -5.86
CA THR A 137 -3.34 6.13 -7.13
C THR A 137 -4.84 5.81 -6.98
N ASN A 138 -5.32 5.70 -5.74
CA ASN A 138 -6.65 5.20 -5.38
C ASN A 138 -6.91 3.75 -5.85
N THR A 139 -5.86 2.97 -6.08
CA THR A 139 -5.96 1.54 -6.43
C THR A 139 -6.27 0.72 -5.18
N LYS A 140 -7.17 -0.26 -5.32
CA LYS A 140 -7.61 -1.14 -4.23
C LYS A 140 -7.29 -2.59 -4.54
N TYR A 141 -6.72 -3.28 -3.55
CA TYR A 141 -6.45 -4.72 -3.60
C TYR A 141 -7.26 -5.40 -2.51
N LYS A 142 -8.17 -6.28 -2.91
CA LYS A 142 -9.08 -6.98 -1.99
C LYS A 142 -8.62 -8.43 -1.83
N SER A 143 -8.52 -8.90 -0.60
CA SER A 143 -8.12 -10.28 -0.32
C SER A 143 -9.22 -11.30 -0.66
N ASN A 144 -8.85 -12.58 -0.60
CA ASN A 144 -9.81 -13.65 -0.33
C ASN A 144 -10.56 -13.42 1.00
N LEU A 145 -11.66 -14.14 1.18
CA LEU A 145 -12.26 -14.35 2.49
C LEU A 145 -11.34 -15.28 3.31
N ALA A 146 -11.06 -14.89 4.54
CA ALA A 146 -10.29 -15.67 5.51
C ALA A 146 -11.16 -15.98 6.73
N ASP A 147 -11.02 -17.19 7.26
CA ASP A 147 -11.71 -17.64 8.47
C ASP A 147 -11.30 -16.84 9.70
N THR A 148 -12.22 -16.70 10.65
CA THR A 148 -11.92 -16.18 12.00
C THR A 148 -11.80 -17.28 13.06
N VAL A 149 -11.79 -18.53 12.61
CA VAL A 149 -11.67 -19.74 13.42
C VAL A 149 -10.57 -20.60 12.81
N LEU A 150 -9.76 -21.21 13.68
CA LEU A 150 -8.75 -22.20 13.30
C LEU A 150 -9.37 -23.60 13.24
#